data_AF-A0A0M8YM02-F1
#
_entry.id   AF-A0A0M8YM02-F1
#
_cell.length_a   1.000
_cell.length_b   1.000
_cell.length_c   1.000
_cell.angle_alpha   90.00
_cell.angle_beta   90.00
_cell.angle_gamma   90.00
#
_symmetry.space_group_name_H-M   'P 1'
#
loop_
_entity.id
_entity.type
_entity.pdbx_description
1 polymer ?
#
loop_
_entity_poly.entity_id
_entity_poly.type
_entity_poly.pdbx_seq_one_letter_code
_entity_poly.pdbx_strand_id
1 'polypeptide(L)'
;MSTDPDIEHEIRKIIEVDLRWPVSQGELTSATKLGQDGLNLDSVMIIEFGIRVEQRFQTQFSDEEILGLADRTVGETAEYLRQRLADRS
;
A
#
# COMPACT_ATOMS: atom_id res chain seq x y z
N MET A 1 16.60 -13.15 14.59
CA MET A 1 15.72 -13.38 13.43
C MET A 1 14.80 -12.18 13.40
N SER A 2 15.14 -11.17 12.61
CA SER A 2 14.37 -9.92 12.56
C SER A 2 13.01 -10.23 11.95
N THR A 3 11.97 -10.12 12.77
CA THR A 3 10.58 -10.25 12.35
C THR A 3 10.18 -8.99 11.60
N ASP A 4 10.77 -8.74 10.44
CA ASP A 4 10.24 -7.73 9.53
C ASP A 4 8.90 -8.28 9.03
N PRO A 5 7.75 -7.69 9.37
CA PRO A 5 6.52 -8.07 8.71
C PRO A 5 6.73 -7.89 7.21
N ASP A 6 6.36 -8.88 6.41
CA ASP A 6 6.40 -8.75 4.96
C ASP A 6 5.40 -7.64 4.56
N ILE A 7 5.90 -6.40 4.48
CA ILE A 7 5.09 -5.20 4.26
C ILE A 7 4.30 -5.32 2.96
N GLU A 8 4.89 -5.96 1.95
CA GLU A 8 4.17 -6.21 0.70
C GLU A 8 3.00 -7.17 0.91
N HIS A 9 3.19 -8.25 1.68
CA HIS A 9 2.10 -9.16 2.03
C HIS A 9 0.97 -8.46 2.77
N GLU A 10 1.28 -7.55 3.69
CA GLU A 10 0.26 -6.80 4.41
C GLU A 10 -0.42 -5.74 3.53
N ILE A 11 0.30 -5.07 2.62
CA ILE A 11 -0.32 -4.20 1.60
C ILE A 11 -1.28 -5.00 0.73
N ARG A 12 -0.88 -6.20 0.27
CA ARG A 12 -1.74 -7.08 -0.51
C ARG A 12 -3.02 -7.42 0.24
N LYS A 13 -2.92 -7.79 1.53
CA LYS A 13 -4.09 -8.03 2.38
C LYS A 13 -4.98 -6.80 2.52
N ILE A 14 -4.41 -5.61 2.69
CA ILE A 14 -5.22 -4.38 2.78
C ILE A 14 -6.04 -4.23 1.49
N ILE A 15 -5.42 -4.41 0.33
CA ILE A 15 -6.10 -4.28 -0.97
C ILE A 15 -7.16 -5.37 -1.16
N GLU A 16 -6.83 -6.64 -0.92
CA GLU A 16 -7.72 -7.77 -1.18
C GLU A 16 -8.86 -7.87 -0.14
N VAL A 17 -8.54 -7.66 1.13
CA VAL A 17 -9.45 -7.95 2.24
C VAL A 17 -10.08 -6.67 2.79
N ASP A 18 -9.27 -5.66 3.11
CA ASP A 18 -9.77 -4.46 3.81
C ASP A 18 -10.52 -3.54 2.85
N LEU A 19 -10.00 -3.36 1.63
CA LEU A 19 -10.68 -2.64 0.55
C LEU A 19 -11.70 -3.50 -0.19
N ARG A 20 -11.67 -4.83 0.02
CA ARG A 20 -12.47 -5.81 -0.73
C ARG A 20 -12.31 -5.66 -2.25
N TRP A 21 -11.11 -5.31 -2.70
CA TRP A 21 -10.85 -5.10 -4.12
C TRP A 21 -10.76 -6.46 -4.82
N PRO A 22 -11.50 -6.67 -5.94
CA PRO A 22 -11.50 -7.95 -6.64
C PRO A 22 -10.20 -8.10 -7.44
N VAL A 23 -9.17 -8.67 -6.80
CA VAL A 23 -7.88 -9.00 -7.45
C VAL A 23 -7.79 -10.50 -7.60
N SER A 24 -7.40 -10.98 -8.78
CA SER A 24 -7.18 -12.41 -8.97
C SER A 24 -5.89 -12.81 -8.26
N GLN A 25 -5.90 -13.99 -7.63
CA GLN A 25 -4.73 -14.54 -6.96
C GLN A 25 -3.54 -14.62 -7.95
N GLY A 26 -2.45 -13.90 -7.65
CA GLY A 26 -1.26 -13.83 -8.50
C GLY A 26 -1.15 -12.60 -9.41
N GLU A 27 -2.20 -11.78 -9.55
CA GLU A 27 -2.14 -10.53 -10.34
C GLU A 27 -1.54 -9.35 -9.55
N LEU A 28 -1.56 -9.45 -8.22
CA LEU A 28 -1.04 -8.43 -7.33
C LEU A 28 0.45 -8.67 -7.00
N THR A 29 1.32 -8.24 -7.91
CA THR A 29 2.78 -8.35 -7.78
C THR A 29 3.38 -7.05 -7.25
N SER A 30 4.67 -7.08 -6.87
CA SER A 30 5.40 -5.88 -6.46
C SER A 30 5.50 -4.83 -7.59
N ALA A 31 5.41 -5.25 -8.85
CA ALA A 31 5.43 -4.37 -10.02
C ALA A 31 4.05 -3.78 -10.37
N THR A 32 2.98 -4.21 -9.70
CA THR A 32 1.61 -3.76 -10.01
C THR A 32 1.40 -2.34 -9.48
N LYS A 33 1.05 -1.40 -10.37
CA LYS A 33 0.66 -0.03 -10.00
C LYS A 33 -0.69 0.01 -9.27
N LEU A 34 -0.84 0.94 -8.32
CA LEU A 34 -2.06 1.09 -7.53
C LEU A 34 -3.16 1.82 -8.31
N GLY A 35 -2.82 2.90 -9.02
CA GLY A 35 -3.77 3.69 -9.81
C GLY A 35 -4.10 3.10 -11.19
N GLN A 36 -4.44 3.98 -12.13
CA GLN A 36 -5.05 3.64 -13.43
C GLN A 36 -4.25 2.66 -14.31
N ASP A 37 -2.93 2.65 -14.18
CA ASP A 37 -2.03 1.79 -14.96
C ASP A 37 -1.92 0.34 -14.41
N GLY A 38 -2.59 0.03 -13.30
CA GLY A 38 -2.56 -1.30 -12.67
C GLY A 38 -3.92 -1.69 -12.10
N LEU A 39 -4.08 -1.55 -10.79
CA LEU A 39 -5.32 -1.94 -10.09
C LEU A 39 -6.50 -1.01 -10.36
N ASN A 40 -6.25 0.15 -10.98
CA ASN A 40 -7.24 1.17 -11.25
C ASN A 40 -8.01 1.58 -9.99
N LEU A 41 -7.30 1.70 -8.86
CA LEU A 41 -7.86 2.30 -7.65
C LEU A 41 -8.12 3.78 -7.95
N ASP A 42 -9.39 4.18 -7.88
CA ASP A 42 -9.76 5.58 -8.00
C ASP A 42 -9.29 6.39 -6.80
N SER A 43 -9.42 7.72 -6.85
CA SER A 43 -8.95 8.61 -5.80
C SER A 43 -9.58 8.32 -4.43
N VAL A 44 -10.82 7.86 -4.38
CA VAL A 44 -11.50 7.50 -3.12
C VAL A 44 -10.87 6.22 -2.54
N MET A 45 -10.62 5.23 -3.39
CA MET A 45 -9.96 3.99 -3.00
C MET A 45 -8.51 4.20 -2.60
N ILE A 46 -7.80 5.12 -3.23
CA ILE A 46 -6.44 5.52 -2.85
C ILE A 46 -6.42 6.18 -1.46
N ILE A 47 -7.40 7.04 -1.17
CA ILE A 47 -7.54 7.64 0.16
C ILE A 47 -7.83 6.58 1.21
N GLU A 48 -8.81 5.70 0.97
CA GLU A 48 -9.13 4.61 1.90
C GLU A 48 -7.92 3.68 2.09
N PHE A 49 -7.20 3.34 1.01
CA PHE A 49 -5.96 2.57 1.09
C PHE A 49 -4.93 3.23 2.00
N GLY A 50 -4.67 4.53 1.80
CA GLY A 50 -3.78 5.32 2.64
C GLY A 50 -4.15 5.24 4.12
N ILE A 51 -5.43 5.44 4.45
CA ILE A 51 -5.96 5.37 5.82
C ILE A 51 -5.74 3.97 6.43
N ARG A 52 -5.99 2.90 5.67
CA ARG A 52 -5.77 1.52 6.16
C ARG A 52 -4.30 1.23 6.41
N VAL A 53 -3.41 1.73 5.56
CA VAL A 53 -1.96 1.64 5.73
C VAL A 53 -1.53 2.39 7.00
N GLU A 54 -2.00 3.62 7.20
CA GLU A 54 -1.73 4.41 8.41
C GLU A 54 -2.12 3.65 9.69
N GLN A 55 -3.35 3.12 9.72
CA GLN A 55 -3.86 2.35 10.85
C GLN A 55 -3.06 1.08 11.09
N ARG A 56 -2.71 0.33 10.03
CA ARG A 56 -2.03 -0.97 10.14
C ARG A 56 -0.58 -0.83 10.59
N PHE A 57 0.14 0.17 10.08
CA PHE A 57 1.56 0.39 10.36
C PHE A 57 1.81 1.50 11.39
N GLN A 58 0.73 2.04 11.98
CA GLN A 58 0.76 3.15 12.93
C GLN A 58 1.58 4.34 12.42
N THR A 59 1.42 4.68 11.16
CA THR A 59 2.10 5.80 10.48
C THR A 59 1.12 6.93 10.18
N GLN A 60 1.63 8.07 9.76
CA GLN A 60 0.84 9.19 9.26
C GLN A 60 1.39 9.64 7.92
N PHE A 61 0.50 9.88 6.98
CA PHE A 61 0.73 10.44 5.67
C PHE A 61 0.02 11.78 5.56
N SER A 62 0.63 12.71 4.84
CA SER A 62 -0.06 13.89 4.35
C SER A 62 -1.02 13.52 3.22
N ASP A 63 -2.02 14.37 2.98
CA ASP A 63 -2.96 14.19 1.87
C ASP A 63 -2.23 14.09 0.52
N GLU A 64 -1.15 14.86 0.33
CA GLU A 64 -0.31 14.80 -0.87
C GLU A 64 0.39 13.45 -1.02
N GLU A 65 0.92 12.89 0.08
CA GLU A 65 1.53 11.56 0.08
C GLU A 65 0.52 10.48 -0.25
N ILE A 66 -0.70 10.56 0.30
CA ILE A 66 -1.80 9.63 0.02
C ILE A 66 -2.18 9.67 -1.45
N LEU A 67 -2.41 10.85 -2.02
CA LEU A 67 -2.75 11.00 -3.44
C LEU A 67 -1.62 10.49 -4.35
N GLY A 68 -0.36 10.71 -3.95
CA GLY A 68 0.81 10.19 -4.64
C GLY A 68 0.98 8.67 -4.60
N LEU A 69 0.20 7.94 -3.77
CA LEU A 69 0.21 6.47 -3.79
C LEU A 69 -0.34 5.92 -5.11
N ALA A 70 -1.22 6.65 -5.81
CA ALA A 70 -1.81 6.21 -7.07
C ALA A 70 -0.75 5.91 -8.15
N ASP A 71 0.35 6.67 -8.15
CA ASP A 71 1.42 6.55 -9.13
C ASP A 71 2.43 5.44 -8.79
N ARG A 72 2.38 4.91 -7.57
CA ARG A 72 3.30 3.89 -7.06
C ARG A 72 2.84 2.48 -7.37
N THR A 73 3.81 1.59 -7.44
CA THR A 73 3.61 0.15 -7.38
C THR A 73 3.46 -0.35 -5.94
N VAL A 74 2.97 -1.58 -5.78
CA VAL A 74 2.93 -2.27 -4.48
C VAL A 74 4.32 -2.33 -3.84
N GLY A 75 5.35 -2.65 -4.63
CA GLY A 75 6.74 -2.74 -4.16
C GLY A 75 7.30 -1.38 -3.75
N GLU A 76 7.06 -0.34 -4.54
CA GLU A 76 7.48 1.04 -4.18
C GLU A 76 6.76 1.57 -2.95
N THR A 77 5.49 1.19 -2.76
CA THR A 77 4.73 1.53 -1.56
C THR A 77 5.28 0.80 -0.34
N ALA A 78 5.61 -0.49 -0.47
CA ALA A 78 6.23 -1.26 0.60
C ALA A 78 7.59 -0.70 0.97
N GLU A 79 8.42 -0.36 -0.01
CA GLU A 79 9.75 0.21 0.23
C GLU A 79 9.66 1.58 0.90
N TYR A 80 8.74 2.42 0.45
CA TYR A 80 8.46 3.69 1.09
C TYR A 80 8.04 3.54 2.56
N LEU A 81 7.20 2.54 2.87
CA LEU A 81 6.83 2.21 4.24
C LEU A 81 8.02 1.66 5.04
N ARG A 82 8.86 0.79 4.46
CA ARG A 82 10.07 0.27 5.14
C ARG A 82 10.98 1.42 5.58
N GLN A 83 11.26 2.35 4.68
CA GLN A 83 12.10 3.51 4.96
C GLN A 83 11.49 4.37 6.08
N ARG A 84 10.19 4.67 5.98
CA ARG A 84 9.48 5.47 6.99
C ARG A 84 9.45 4.80 8.36
N LEU A 85 9.34 3.48 8.42
CA LEU A 85 9.37 2.73 9.67
C LEU A 85 10.79 2.65 10.24
N ALA A 86 11.81 2.50 9.39
CA ALA A 86 13.21 2.52 9.80
C ALA A 86 13.61 3.86 10.42
N ASP A 87 13.18 4.98 9.83
CA ASP A 87 13.46 6.34 10.33
C ASP A 87 12.82 6.66 11.69
N ARG A 88 11.89 5.81 12.16
CA ARG A 88 11.26 5.92 13.49
C ARG A 88 12.00 5.15 14.59
N SER A 89 13.00 4.35 14.22
CA SER A 89 13.79 3.48 15.12
C SER A 89 14.96 4.23 15.74
#